data_AF-A0A810NL72-F1
#
_entry.id   AF-A0A810NL72-F1
#
_cell.length_a   1.000
_cell.length_b   1.000
_cell.length_c   1.000
_cell.angle_alpha   90.00
_cell.angle_beta   90.00
_cell.angle_gamma   90.00
#
_symmetry.space_group_name_H-M   'P 1'
#
loop_
_entity.id
_entity.type
_entity.pdbx_description
1 polymer ?
#
loop_
_entity_poly.entity_id
_entity_poly.type
_entity_poly.pdbx_seq_one_letter_code
_entity_poly.pdbx_strand_id
1 'polypeptide(L)'
;MKHKGTTLRLAMVGLAAAAAVVLPATGAQAAVTGCTKWYPSEGSFSVNCSATSGDGFRAKVKCYSVSSDSYTWKYGPWRYGTAQTSTAYCATGTYAAEGTVQTTA
;
A
#
# COMPACT_ATOMS: atom_id res chain seq x y z
N MET A 1 -10.79 42.53 -3.76
CA MET A 1 -9.38 42.58 -3.34
C MET A 1 -8.59 41.66 -4.27
N LYS A 2 -7.54 42.18 -4.92
CA LYS A 2 -6.74 41.53 -5.98
C LYS A 2 -5.39 41.07 -5.41
N HIS A 3 -5.02 39.81 -5.59
CA HIS A 3 -3.61 39.35 -5.53
C HIS A 3 -3.30 38.72 -6.90
N LYS A 4 -2.80 39.49 -7.89
CA LYS A 4 -1.38 39.74 -8.20
C LYS A 4 -0.52 38.47 -8.13
N GLY A 5 -0.28 37.85 -9.29
CA GLY A 5 0.76 36.84 -9.46
C GLY A 5 2.16 37.45 -9.37
N THR A 6 3.15 36.66 -8.97
CA THR A 6 4.58 36.99 -9.11
C THR A 6 5.37 35.70 -9.34
N THR A 7 6.12 35.74 -10.43
CA THR A 7 6.90 34.68 -11.06
C THR A 7 8.25 34.48 -10.36
N LEU A 8 8.62 33.20 -10.19
CA LEU A 8 9.95 32.59 -10.35
C LEU A 8 11.17 33.21 -9.65
N ARG A 9 11.82 32.43 -8.77
CA ARG A 9 13.28 32.24 -8.77
C ARG A 9 13.64 30.79 -8.40
N LEU A 10 14.09 30.06 -9.42
CA LEU A 10 14.96 28.89 -9.28
C LEU A 10 16.17 29.28 -8.43
N ALA A 11 16.42 28.57 -7.34
CA ALA A 11 17.72 28.56 -6.67
C ALA A 11 18.24 27.12 -6.74
N MET A 12 18.80 26.76 -7.90
CA MET A 12 19.70 25.62 -8.03
C MET A 12 21.09 26.09 -7.58
N VAL A 13 21.50 25.79 -6.35
CA VAL A 13 22.91 25.80 -5.94
C VAL A 13 23.10 24.74 -4.85
N GLY A 14 23.96 23.76 -5.11
CA GLY A 14 24.35 22.77 -4.11
C GLY A 14 24.77 21.44 -4.71
N LEU A 15 25.79 21.43 -5.59
CA LEU A 15 26.47 20.20 -6.00
C LEU A 15 27.34 19.73 -4.82
N ALA A 16 26.85 18.79 -4.02
CA ALA A 16 27.64 18.04 -3.07
C ALA A 16 27.61 16.55 -3.47
N ALA A 17 28.72 16.07 -4.01
CA ALA A 17 28.95 14.67 -4.27
C ALA A 17 29.24 13.94 -2.94
N ALA A 18 28.45 12.91 -2.62
CA ALA A 18 28.91 11.61 -2.11
C ALA A 18 27.73 10.83 -1.53
N ALA A 19 27.70 9.53 -1.87
CA ALA A 19 26.74 8.51 -1.47
C ALA A 19 25.29 8.80 -1.90
N ALA A 20 24.98 8.40 -3.13
CA ALA A 20 23.63 8.00 -3.48
C ALA A 20 23.27 6.77 -2.63
N VAL A 21 22.89 7.00 -1.37
CA VAL A 21 22.04 6.06 -0.67
C VAL A 21 20.76 6.11 -1.47
N VAL A 22 20.58 5.14 -2.37
CA VAL A 22 19.33 4.92 -3.08
C VAL A 22 18.36 4.46 -2.00
N LEU A 23 17.89 5.41 -1.19
CA LEU A 23 16.74 5.21 -0.34
C LEU A 23 15.62 4.89 -1.34
N PRO A 24 15.01 3.69 -1.29
CA PRO A 24 13.86 3.43 -2.13
C PRO A 24 12.87 4.53 -1.81
N ALA A 25 12.57 5.37 -2.80
CA ALA A 25 11.49 6.31 -2.70
C ALA A 25 10.26 5.45 -2.40
N THR A 26 9.86 5.39 -1.13
CA THR A 26 8.51 4.97 -0.79
C THR A 26 7.66 6.09 -1.33
N GLY A 27 7.31 5.98 -2.62
CA GLY A 27 6.38 6.89 -3.26
C GLY A 27 5.20 7.05 -2.32
N ALA A 28 4.82 8.29 -2.04
CA ALA A 28 3.63 8.59 -1.27
C ALA A 28 2.48 7.87 -1.98
N GLN A 29 2.06 6.74 -1.43
CA GLN A 29 1.05 5.88 -2.03
C GLN A 29 -0.23 6.70 -2.08
N ALA A 30 -0.77 6.93 -3.29
CA ALA A 30 -2.11 7.44 -3.41
C ALA A 30 -3.01 6.50 -2.60
N ALA A 31 -3.62 7.06 -1.55
CA ALA A 31 -4.52 6.29 -0.71
C ALA A 31 -5.69 5.88 -1.60
N VAL A 32 -5.77 4.60 -1.96
CA VAL A 32 -6.95 4.08 -2.64
C VAL A 32 -8.13 4.34 -1.72
N THR A 33 -9.01 5.24 -2.16
CA THR A 33 -10.10 5.77 -1.35
C THR A 33 -11.31 4.86 -1.49
N GLY A 34 -12.12 4.75 -0.44
CA GLY A 34 -13.34 3.93 -0.48
C GLY A 34 -13.07 2.41 -0.46
N CYS A 35 -12.03 1.97 0.23
CA CYS A 35 -11.81 0.54 0.47
C CYS A 35 -12.68 0.01 1.61
N THR A 36 -13.52 -0.97 1.31
CA THR A 36 -14.11 -1.86 2.31
C THR A 36 -13.10 -2.93 2.68
N LYS A 37 -12.86 -3.14 3.98
CA LYS A 37 -11.87 -4.10 4.51
C LYS A 37 -12.58 -5.03 5.49
N TRP A 38 -12.31 -6.33 5.43
CA TRP A 38 -12.89 -7.30 6.36
C TRP A 38 -12.04 -8.57 6.47
N TYR A 39 -12.30 -9.36 7.50
CA TYR A 39 -11.69 -10.67 7.74
C TYR A 39 -12.75 -11.75 7.55
N PRO A 40 -12.82 -12.41 6.37
CA PRO A 40 -13.84 -13.42 6.14
C PRO A 40 -13.61 -14.71 6.95
N SER A 41 -12.39 -14.91 7.46
CA SER A 41 -12.05 -15.97 8.40
C SER A 41 -10.82 -15.60 9.22
N GLU A 42 -10.51 -16.37 10.27
CA GLU A 42 -9.34 -16.14 11.14
C GLU A 42 -8.00 -16.13 10.40
N GLY A 43 -7.91 -16.76 9.22
CA GLY A 43 -6.70 -16.86 8.42
C GLY A 43 -6.73 -16.03 7.14
N SER A 44 -7.63 -15.05 7.00
CA SER A 44 -7.75 -14.30 5.75
C SER A 44 -8.12 -12.84 5.95
N PHE A 45 -7.75 -12.02 4.97
CA PHE A 45 -8.08 -10.60 4.92
C PHE A 45 -8.46 -10.22 3.49
N SER A 46 -9.60 -9.54 3.36
CA SER A 46 -10.15 -9.11 2.09
C SER A 46 -10.30 -7.60 2.03
N VAL A 47 -10.06 -7.07 0.84
CA VAL A 47 -10.27 -5.67 0.51
C VAL A 47 -11.02 -5.57 -0.80
N ASN A 48 -11.98 -4.66 -0.85
CA ASN A 48 -12.64 -4.24 -2.08
C ASN A 48 -12.58 -2.73 -2.13
N CYS A 49 -11.96 -2.20 -3.17
CA CYS A 49 -11.69 -0.79 -3.30
C CYS A 49 -12.23 -0.24 -4.60
N SER A 50 -12.57 1.05 -4.58
CA SER A 50 -12.79 1.85 -5.77
C SER A 50 -11.44 2.39 -6.25
N ALA A 51 -10.69 1.62 -7.03
CA ALA A 51 -9.45 2.12 -7.61
C ALA A 51 -9.76 3.12 -8.73
N THR A 52 -9.02 4.23 -8.75
CA THR A 52 -9.07 5.18 -9.88
C THR A 52 -8.35 4.54 -11.08
N SER A 53 -8.77 4.90 -12.29
CA SER A 53 -8.26 4.31 -13.54
C SER A 53 -6.72 4.34 -13.58
N GLY A 54 -6.07 3.18 -13.51
CA GLY A 54 -4.61 3.02 -13.57
C GLY A 54 -3.98 2.51 -12.27
N ASP A 55 -4.61 2.73 -11.12
CA ASP A 55 -4.09 2.27 -9.83
C ASP A 55 -4.46 0.81 -9.56
N GLY A 56 -3.47 0.01 -9.18
CA GLY A 56 -3.64 -1.33 -8.66
C GLY A 56 -3.77 -1.34 -7.15
N PHE A 57 -4.57 -2.27 -6.61
CA PHE A 57 -4.64 -2.57 -5.18
C PHE A 57 -4.62 -4.07 -4.91
N ARG A 58 -4.16 -4.45 -3.72
CA ARG A 58 -4.29 -5.82 -3.21
C ARG A 58 -4.43 -5.87 -1.70
N ALA A 59 -5.04 -6.94 -1.20
CA ALA A 59 -4.97 -7.28 0.21
C ALA A 59 -3.54 -7.68 0.59
N LYS A 60 -3.06 -7.17 1.72
CA LYS A 60 -1.81 -7.57 2.36
C LYS A 60 -2.14 -7.94 3.80
N VAL A 61 -1.75 -9.13 4.23
CA VAL A 61 -2.06 -9.65 5.58
C VAL A 61 -0.80 -10.14 6.27
N LYS A 62 -0.66 -9.79 7.55
CA LYS A 62 0.37 -10.26 8.46
C LYS A 62 -0.15 -11.52 9.14
N CYS A 63 0.46 -12.65 8.85
CA CYS A 63 0.11 -13.94 9.39
C CYS A 63 1.02 -14.28 10.56
N TYR A 64 0.44 -14.62 11.70
CA TYR A 64 1.15 -15.07 12.90
C TYR A 64 1.13 -16.59 12.99
N SER A 65 2.29 -17.21 13.19
CA SER A 65 2.43 -18.64 13.45
C SER A 65 2.76 -18.87 14.92
N VAL A 66 1.88 -19.57 15.64
CA VAL A 66 2.09 -19.93 17.06
C VAL A 66 3.21 -20.97 17.20
N SER A 67 3.33 -21.88 16.23
CA SER A 67 4.32 -22.98 16.28
C SER A 67 5.76 -22.49 16.12
N SER A 68 5.97 -21.33 15.50
CA SER A 68 7.30 -20.79 15.22
C SER A 68 7.49 -19.37 15.76
N ASP A 69 6.54 -18.89 16.57
CA ASP A 69 6.45 -17.53 17.11
C ASP A 69 6.93 -16.44 16.13
N SER A 70 6.38 -16.45 14.91
CA SER A 70 6.87 -15.60 13.82
C SER A 70 5.75 -15.01 12.98
N TYR A 71 6.09 -13.89 12.31
CA TYR A 71 5.18 -13.19 11.43
C TYR A 71 5.65 -13.28 9.98
N THR A 72 4.72 -13.54 9.07
CA THR A 72 4.97 -13.51 7.63
C THR A 72 3.93 -12.66 6.91
N TRP A 73 4.35 -11.93 5.88
CA TRP A 73 3.43 -11.19 5.03
C TRP A 73 2.94 -12.07 3.89
N LYS A 74 1.62 -12.12 3.70
CA LYS A 74 0.96 -12.73 2.55
C LYS A 74 0.18 -11.68 1.77
N TYR A 75 0.05 -11.92 0.48
CA TYR A 75 -0.50 -10.96 -0.46
C TYR A 75 -1.57 -11.63 -1.30
N GLY A 76 -2.68 -10.92 -1.50
CA GLY A 76 -3.73 -11.30 -2.44
C GLY A 76 -3.35 -10.93 -3.88
N PRO A 77 -4.21 -11.26 -4.85
CA PRO A 77 -4.03 -10.86 -6.23
C PRO A 77 -4.13 -9.34 -6.36
N TRP A 78 -3.33 -8.76 -7.26
CA TRP A 78 -3.53 -7.39 -7.69
C TRP A 78 -4.86 -7.25 -8.44
N ARG A 79 -5.59 -6.19 -8.13
CA ARG A 79 -6.84 -5.79 -8.76
C ARG A 79 -6.68 -4.38 -9.31
N TYR A 80 -7.29 -4.14 -10.45
CA TYR A 80 -7.26 -2.86 -11.15
C TYR A 80 -8.71 -2.46 -11.48
N GLY A 81 -9.03 -1.18 -11.38
CA GLY A 81 -10.40 -0.67 -11.53
C GLY A 81 -11.26 -0.84 -10.27
N THR A 82 -12.56 -0.58 -10.41
CA THR A 82 -13.48 -0.47 -9.26
C THR A 82 -14.19 -1.78 -8.92
N ALA A 83 -14.57 -1.94 -7.64
CA ALA A 83 -15.46 -2.98 -7.14
C ALA A 83 -14.92 -4.43 -7.22
N GLN A 84 -13.61 -4.61 -7.36
CA GLN A 84 -12.96 -5.92 -7.36
C GLN A 84 -12.52 -6.32 -5.94
N THR A 85 -12.72 -7.59 -5.56
CA THR A 85 -12.23 -8.09 -4.26
C THR A 85 -10.85 -8.73 -4.42
N SER A 86 -9.90 -8.30 -3.60
CA SER A 86 -8.61 -8.96 -3.38
C SER A 86 -8.62 -9.61 -2.00
N THR A 87 -8.28 -10.90 -1.94
CA THR A 87 -8.19 -11.65 -0.67
C THR A 87 -6.80 -12.24 -0.52
N ALA A 88 -6.19 -12.00 0.64
CA ALA A 88 -4.93 -12.61 1.05
C ALA A 88 -5.22 -13.70 2.10
N TYR A 89 -4.49 -14.82 2.01
CA TYR A 89 -4.66 -15.96 2.89
C TYR A 89 -3.37 -16.27 3.64
N CYS A 90 -3.51 -16.58 4.92
CA CYS A 90 -2.48 -17.14 5.76
C CYS A 90 -2.34 -18.64 5.51
N ALA A 91 -1.16 -19.18 5.82
CA ALA A 91 -0.94 -20.63 5.73
C ALA A 91 -1.77 -21.35 6.80
N THR A 92 -2.07 -22.63 6.57
CA THR A 92 -2.74 -23.46 7.57
C THR A 92 -1.99 -23.44 8.90
N GLY A 93 -2.73 -23.29 10.01
CA GLY A 93 -2.13 -23.18 11.36
C GLY A 93 -1.56 -21.79 11.69
N THR A 94 -1.82 -20.78 10.85
CA THR A 94 -1.45 -19.39 11.11
C THR A 94 -2.68 -18.48 11.05
N TYR A 95 -2.62 -17.35 11.76
CA TYR A 95 -3.77 -16.45 11.97
C TYR A 95 -3.50 -15.07 11.41
N ALA A 96 -4.52 -14.41 10.88
CA ALA A 96 -4.44 -13.06 10.35
C ALA A 96 -4.38 -12.04 11.50
N ALA A 97 -3.19 -11.56 11.82
CA ALA A 97 -2.96 -10.60 12.90
C ALA A 97 -3.23 -9.15 12.48
N GLU A 98 -2.90 -8.79 11.24
CA GLU A 98 -3.08 -7.42 10.73
C GLU A 98 -3.32 -7.44 9.21
N GLY A 99 -4.29 -6.65 8.75
CA GLY A 99 -4.65 -6.53 7.34
C GLY A 99 -4.53 -5.08 6.88
N THR A 100 -3.86 -4.87 5.74
CA THR A 100 -3.74 -3.56 5.11
C THR A 100 -3.92 -3.64 3.59
N VAL A 101 -4.25 -2.50 2.98
CA VAL A 101 -4.33 -2.39 1.52
C VAL A 101 -2.95 -1.99 1.04
N GLN A 102 -2.41 -2.71 0.06
CA GLN A 102 -1.24 -2.28 -0.69
C GLN A 102 -1.69 -1.75 -2.05
N THR A 103 -1.16 -0.60 -2.45
CA THR A 103 -1.48 0.07 -3.73
C THR A 103 -0.23 0.16 -4.62
N THR A 104 -0.41 0.22 -5.94
CA THR A 104 0.65 0.65 -6.86
C THR A 104 0.71 2.18 -6.87
N ALA A 105 1.89 2.74 -7.17
CA ALA A 105 2.13 4.17 -7.31
C ALA A 105 2.34 4.55 -8.78
#